data_AF-A0AA44LIS5-F1
#
_entry.id   AF-A0AA44LIS5-F1
#
_cell.length_a   1.000
_cell.length_b   1.000
_cell.length_c   1.000
_cell.angle_alpha   90.00
_cell.angle_beta   90.00
_cell.angle_gamma   90.00
#
_symmetry.space_group_name_H-M   'P 1'
#
loop_
_entity.id
_entity.type
_entity.pdbx_description
1 polymer ?
#
loop_
_entity_poly.entity_id
_entity_poly.type
_entity_poly.pdbx_seq_one_letter_code
_entity_poly.pdbx_strand_id
1 'polypeptide(L)' 'MTAIDNAIRLAGSANKLACTIGVSGMAVSQWKAKGTVPSSRVLQVFSATGVTPHELRPDLYPNPTDGLPKE' A
#
# COMPACT_ATOMS: atom_id res chain seq x y z
N MET A 1 2.29 9.70 -10.78
CA MET A 1 2.47 9.21 -9.40
C MET A 1 1.69 7.92 -9.26
N THR A 2 2.31 6.84 -8.76
CA THR A 2 1.64 5.56 -8.54
C THR A 2 0.96 5.55 -7.16
N ALA A 3 -0.01 4.66 -6.93
CA ALA A 3 -0.68 4.55 -5.63
C ALA A 3 0.29 4.25 -4.48
N ILE A 4 1.36 3.48 -4.75
CA ILE A 4 2.43 3.23 -3.76
C ILE A 4 3.25 4.50 -3.45
N ASP A 5 3.45 5.41 -4.42
CA ASP A 5 4.12 6.68 -4.17
C ASP A 5 3.26 7.59 -3.29
N ASN A 6 1.94 7.59 -3.51
CA ASN A 6 1.00 8.28 -2.63
C ASN A 6 0.99 7.68 -1.21
N ALA A 7 0.98 6.36 -1.10
CA ALA A 7 1.06 5.67 0.20
C ALA A 7 2.36 6.01 0.95
N ILE A 8 3.50 6.04 0.25
CA ILE A 8 4.80 6.45 0.82
C ILE A 8 4.74 7.90 1.30
N ARG A 9 4.13 8.79 0.52
CA ARG A 9 3.97 10.21 0.88
C ARG A 9 3.08 10.40 2.10
N LEU A 10 1.95 9.68 2.17
CA LEU A 10 1.01 9.72 3.29
C LEU A 10 1.64 9.13 4.57
N ALA A 11 2.44 8.07 4.45
CA ALA A 11 3.24 7.54 5.56
C ALA A 11 4.42 8.45 5.96
N GLY A 12 4.73 9.47 5.16
CA GLY A 12 5.83 10.41 5.33
C GLY A 12 7.16 9.97 4.71
N SER A 13 7.48 8.67 4.72
CA SER A 13 8.64 8.14 3.99
C SER A 13 8.53 6.63 3.74
N ALA A 14 9.31 6.12 2.78
CA ALA A 14 9.33 4.69 2.47
C ALA A 14 9.79 3.86 3.68
N ASN A 15 10.71 4.39 4.48
CA ASN A 15 11.22 3.71 5.66
C ASN A 15 10.21 3.74 6.82
N LYS A 16 9.44 4.84 6.97
CA LYS A 16 8.33 4.91 7.94
C LYS A 16 7.25 3.90 7.57
N LEU A 17 6.81 3.88 6.31
CA LEU A 17 5.84 2.91 5.83
C LEU A 17 6.31 1.48 6.10
N ALA A 18 7.57 1.19 5.78
CA ALA A 18 8.17 -0.12 6.00
C ALA A 18 8.16 -0.52 7.48
N CYS A 19 8.55 0.40 8.37
CA CYS A 19 8.53 0.19 9.82
C CYS A 19 7.11 -0.09 10.33
N THR A 20 6.12 0.71 9.92
CA THR A 20 4.72 0.56 10.34
C THR A 20 4.13 -0.80 9.97
N ILE A 21 4.44 -1.32 8.78
CA ILE A 21 3.92 -2.62 8.31
C ILE A 21 4.86 -3.81 8.59
N GLY A 22 5.99 -3.57 9.28
CA GLY A 22 6.96 -4.60 9.64
C GLY A 22 7.68 -5.24 8.44
N VAL A 23 8.13 -4.42 7.48
CA VAL A 23 8.98 -4.85 6.37
C VAL A 23 10.25 -4.00 6.29
N SER A 24 11.22 -4.41 5.48
CA SER A 24 12.43 -3.62 5.22
C SER A 24 12.15 -2.47 4.26
N GLY A 25 12.81 -1.32 4.43
CA GLY A 25 12.71 -0.19 3.50
C GLY A 25 13.03 -0.55 2.05
N MET A 26 13.96 -1.49 1.82
CA MET A 26 14.25 -2.05 0.50
C MET A 26 13.03 -2.73 -0.15
N ALA A 27 12.16 -3.39 0.62
CA ALA A 27 10.97 -4.02 0.08
C ALA A 27 10.00 -2.97 -0.48
N VAL A 28 9.79 -1.88 0.25
CA VAL A 28 8.96 -0.75 -0.20
C VAL A 28 9.55 -0.10 -1.46
N SER A 29 10.88 0.08 -1.51
CA SER A 29 11.56 0.58 -2.72
C SER A 29 11.37 -0.36 -3.92
N GLN A 30 11.40 -1.68 -3.72
CA GLN A 30 11.11 -2.65 -4.78
C GLN A 30 9.65 -2.57 -5.25
N TRP A 31 8.69 -2.36 -4.35
CA TRP A 31 7.28 -2.18 -4.73
C TRP A 31 7.08 -0.91 -5.54
N LYS A 32 7.76 0.17 -5.16
CA LYS A 32 7.78 1.42 -5.93
C LYS A 32 8.35 1.20 -7.33
N ALA A 33 9.47 0.49 -7.45
CA ALA A 33 10.09 0.17 -8.75
C ALA A 33 9.21 -0.74 -9.62
N LYS A 34 8.53 -1.73 -9.02
CA LYS A 34 7.57 -2.61 -9.70
C LYS A 34 6.21 -1.95 -9.96
N GLY A 35 5.92 -0.82 -9.32
CA GLY A 35 4.62 -0.15 -9.37
C GLY A 35 3.48 -0.93 -8.70
N THR A 36 3.76 -1.98 -7.93
CA THR A 36 2.72 -2.85 -7.37
C THR A 36 3.08 -3.32 -5.96
N VAL A 37 2.05 -3.43 -5.11
CA VAL A 37 2.17 -3.97 -3.76
C VAL A 37 1.76 -5.46 -3.76
N PRO A 38 2.48 -6.33 -3.05
CA PRO A 38 2.07 -7.73 -2.89
C PRO A 38 0.72 -7.83 -2.17
N SER A 39 -0.14 -8.75 -2.63
CA SER A 39 -1.52 -8.94 -2.14
C SER A 39 -1.60 -9.05 -0.62
N SER A 40 -0.69 -9.81 -0.01
CA SER A 40 -0.62 -10.03 1.44
C SER A 40 -0.33 -8.76 2.25
N ARG A 41 0.17 -7.68 1.63
CA ARG A 41 0.53 -6.42 2.29
C ARG A 41 -0.42 -5.27 1.96
N VAL A 42 -1.33 -5.44 1.00
CA VAL A 42 -2.27 -4.39 0.57
C VAL A 42 -3.09 -3.85 1.75
N LEU A 43 -3.68 -4.74 2.54
CA LEU A 43 -4.50 -4.34 3.70
C LEU A 43 -3.66 -3.64 4.80
N GLN A 44 -2.39 -4.04 4.96
CA GLN A 44 -1.50 -3.38 5.92
C GLN A 44 -1.13 -1.97 5.47
N VAL A 45 -0.87 -1.78 4.17
CA VAL A 45 -0.61 -0.46 3.59
C VAL A 45 -1.87 0.42 3.71
N PHE A 46 -3.05 -0.13 3.43
CA PHE A 46 -4.33 0.57 3.65
C PHE A 46 -4.47 1.00 5.12
N SER A 47 -4.26 0.09 6.07
CA SER A 47 -4.37 0.42 7.49
C SER A 47 -3.35 1.47 7.95
N ALA A 48 -2.17 1.53 7.32
CA ALA A 48 -1.12 2.47 7.66
C ALA A 48 -1.25 3.86 6.99
N THR A 49 -1.93 3.94 5.83
CA THR A 49 -1.90 5.14 4.97
C THR A 49 -3.27 5.64 4.54
N GLY A 50 -4.32 4.82 4.65
CA GLY A 50 -5.65 5.09 4.11
C GLY A 50 -5.78 4.86 2.60
N VAL A 51 -4.70 4.53 1.88
CA VAL A 51 -4.78 4.25 0.43
C VAL A 51 -5.51 2.93 0.22
N THR A 52 -6.60 2.98 -0.54
CA THR A 52 -7.51 1.84 -0.68
C THR A 52 -6.86 0.65 -1.39
N PRO A 53 -7.28 -0.59 -1.09
CA PRO A 53 -6.83 -1.77 -1.81
C PRO A 53 -7.04 -1.67 -3.32
N HIS A 54 -8.15 -1.05 -3.74
CA HIS A 54 -8.48 -0.75 -5.12
C HIS A 54 -7.42 0.11 -5.81
N GLU A 55 -6.97 1.18 -5.17
CA GLU A 55 -5.91 2.03 -5.73
C GLU A 55 -4.56 1.31 -5.82
N LEU A 56 -4.23 0.47 -4.84
CA LEU A 56 -2.96 -0.26 -4.81
C LEU A 56 -2.91 -1.42 -5.81
N ARG A 57 -4.02 -2.15 -5.95
CA ARG A 57 -4.15 -3.38 -6.75
C ARG A 57 -5.56 -3.49 -7.32
N PRO A 58 -5.91 -2.71 -8.37
CA PRO A 58 -7.23 -2.80 -9.00
C PRO A 58 -7.48 -4.17 -9.63
N ASP A 59 -6.43 -4.90 -10.03
CA ASP A 59 -6.53 -6.27 -10.54
C ASP A 59 -7.09 -7.27 -9.51
N LEU A 60 -6.85 -7.02 -8.21
CA LEU A 60 -7.34 -7.89 -7.13
C LEU A 60 -8.57 -7.34 -6.44
N TYR A 61 -8.72 -6.01 -6.43
CA TYR A 61 -9.81 -5.30 -5.77
C TYR A 61 -10.51 -4.43 -6.81
N PRO A 62 -11.40 -4.98 -7.65
CA PRO A 62 -12.02 -4.26 -8.76
C PRO A 62 -13.02 -3.19 -8.29
N ASN A 63 -13.59 -3.32 -7.09
CA ASN A 63 -14.52 -2.34 -6.53
C ASN A 63 -13.82 -1.40 -5.53
N PRO A 64 -14.30 -0.16 -5.36
CA PRO A 64 -13.72 0.78 -4.40
C PRO A 64 -13.96 0.39 -2.93
N THR A 65 -14.95 -0.46 -2.66
CA THR A 65 -15.30 -0.94 -1.30
C THR A 65 -14.65 -2.28 -0.94
N ASP A 66 -13.88 -2.85 -1.87
CA ASP A 66 -13.29 -4.17 -1.74
C ASP A 66 -12.10 -4.15 -0.75
N GLY A 67 -12.15 -5.00 0.27
CA GLY A 67 -11.14 -5.05 1.34
C GLY A 67 -11.22 -3.94 2.40
N LEU A 68 -12.25 -3.08 2.37
CA LEU A 68 -12.52 -2.14 3.45
C LEU A 68 -13.26 -2.84 4.61
N PRO A 69 -12.94 -2.53 5.88
CA PRO A 69 -13.73 -3.04 7.00
C PRO A 69 -15.17 -2.55 6.87
N LYS A 70 -16.13 -3.47 6.97
CA LYS A 70 -17.54 -3.13 7.11
C LYS A 70 -17.75 -2.72 8.57
N GLU A 71 -18.20 -1.49 8.77
CA GLU A 71 -18.67 -0.99 10.07
C GLU A 71 -19.74 -1.91 10.67
#